data_AF-A0A6N2JL96-F1
#
_entry.id   AF-A0A6N2JL96-F1
#
_cell.length_a   1.000
_cell.length_b   1.000
_cell.length_c   1.000
_cell.angle_alpha   90.00
_cell.angle_beta   90.00
_cell.angle_gamma   90.00
#
_symmetry.space_group_name_H-M   'P 1'
#
loop_
_entity.id
_entity.type
_entity.pdbx_description
1 polymer ?
#
loop_
_entity_poly.entity_id
_entity_poly.type
_entity_poly.pdbx_seq_one_letter_code
_entity_poly.pdbx_strand_id
1 'polypeptide(L)'
;MMLINEEELVSSKRGKWSTAGIPHKGWVCEDIEDLGEPSIECEMCESQKIRFVHYMKHPEYQNGDGLLQVGCICAGHMEGDLSASRAREASMKSRASKRKRWTSRAWKTSSNGNPLIKADGYRITIYRRADGWAWTVGAGDSTAYHARGNFKTIDAAKLAAFDHITKLLS
;
A
#
# COMPACT_ATOMS: atom_id res chain seq x y z
N MET A 1 -8.57 -7.75 24.79
CA MET A 1 -8.97 -8.05 23.39
C MET A 1 -8.08 -9.17 22.91
N MET A 2 -8.59 -10.41 22.88
CA MET A 2 -7.83 -11.54 22.35
C MET A 2 -7.54 -11.26 20.88
N LEU A 3 -6.26 -11.20 20.53
CA LEU A 3 -5.83 -11.24 19.13
C LEU A 3 -6.19 -12.65 18.66
N ILE A 4 -7.29 -12.77 17.91
CA ILE A 4 -7.61 -14.02 17.22
C ILE A 4 -6.44 -14.28 16.27
N ASN A 5 -5.85 -15.48 16.37
CA ASN A 5 -4.81 -15.90 15.45
C ASN A 5 -5.43 -16.02 14.05
N GLU A 6 -4.95 -15.23 13.10
CA GLU A 6 -5.47 -15.22 11.74
C GLU A 6 -5.33 -16.59 11.04
N GLU A 7 -4.35 -17.42 11.43
CA GLU A 7 -4.24 -18.80 10.93
C GLU A 7 -5.36 -19.71 11.46
N GLU A 8 -5.85 -19.49 12.68
CA GLU A 8 -6.99 -20.22 13.24
C GLU A 8 -8.30 -19.90 12.51
N LEU A 9 -8.43 -18.68 11.96
CA LEU A 9 -9.58 -18.31 11.14
C LEU A 9 -9.65 -19.12 9.84
N VAL A 10 -8.51 -19.48 9.26
CA VAL A 10 -8.46 -20.36 8.09
C VAL A 10 -8.72 -21.81 8.50
N SER A 11 -8.07 -22.31 9.56
CA SER A 11 -8.22 -23.71 9.98
C SER A 11 -9.63 -24.05 10.47
N SER A 12 -10.35 -23.09 11.03
CA SER A 12 -11.74 -23.23 11.46
C SER A 12 -12.76 -23.24 10.32
N LYS A 13 -12.31 -23.10 9.06
CA LYS A 13 -13.14 -23.09 7.84
C LYS A 13 -14.30 -22.10 7.90
N ARG A 14 -14.10 -20.92 8.46
CA ARG A 14 -15.14 -19.88 8.56
C ARG A 14 -15.43 -19.24 7.20
N GLY A 15 -16.65 -18.70 7.05
CA GLY A 15 -17.06 -17.99 5.84
C GLY A 15 -16.95 -18.85 4.58
N LYS A 16 -16.38 -18.27 3.53
CA LYS A 16 -16.20 -18.91 2.23
C LYS A 16 -15.32 -20.15 2.27
N TRP A 17 -14.46 -20.34 3.29
CA TRP A 17 -13.69 -21.58 3.47
C TRP A 17 -14.55 -22.83 3.75
N SER A 18 -15.83 -22.66 4.11
CA SER A 18 -16.80 -23.77 4.25
C SER A 18 -17.78 -23.89 3.09
N THR A 19 -17.72 -22.99 2.11
CA THR A 19 -18.71 -22.91 1.04
C THR A 19 -18.32 -23.81 -0.13
N ALA A 20 -19.21 -24.74 -0.49
CA ALA A 20 -19.02 -25.58 -1.68
C ALA A 20 -19.04 -24.74 -2.97
N GLY A 21 -18.17 -25.10 -3.91
CA GLY A 21 -18.07 -24.39 -5.20
C GLY A 21 -17.18 -23.14 -5.19
N ILE A 22 -16.62 -22.76 -4.02
CA ILE A 22 -15.60 -21.70 -3.95
C ILE A 22 -14.21 -22.35 -3.98
N PRO A 23 -13.33 -22.00 -4.94
CA PRO A 23 -11.97 -22.51 -4.96
C PRO A 23 -11.22 -22.09 -3.68
N HIS A 24 -10.50 -23.02 -3.06
CA HIS A 24 -9.71 -22.76 -1.86
C HIS A 24 -8.23 -22.52 -2.16
N LYS A 25 -7.81 -22.82 -3.39
CA LYS A 25 -6.43 -22.76 -3.90
C LYS A 25 -6.45 -22.27 -5.35
N GLY A 26 -5.28 -21.92 -5.89
CA GLY A 26 -5.13 -21.52 -7.29
C GLY A 26 -5.44 -20.04 -7.56
N TRP A 27 -5.60 -19.24 -6.50
CA TRP A 27 -5.86 -17.81 -6.64
C TRP A 27 -4.56 -17.05 -6.95
N VAL A 28 -4.69 -15.92 -7.64
CA VAL A 28 -3.60 -15.00 -7.93
C VAL A 28 -3.90 -13.65 -7.28
N CYS A 29 -2.89 -13.07 -6.62
CA CYS A 29 -2.99 -11.71 -6.09
C CYS A 29 -2.72 -10.72 -7.23
N GLU A 30 -3.76 -9.99 -7.65
CA GLU A 30 -3.67 -9.01 -8.74
C GLU A 30 -3.20 -7.64 -8.25
N ASP A 31 -3.59 -7.25 -7.04
CA ASP A 31 -3.22 -5.95 -6.44
C ASP A 31 -3.23 -6.00 -4.90
N ILE A 32 -2.62 -5.00 -4.27
CA ILE A 32 -2.65 -4.78 -2.82
C ILE A 32 -2.88 -3.30 -2.46
N GLU A 33 -3.83 -3.03 -1.56
CA GLU A 33 -4.15 -1.68 -1.09
C GLU A 33 -3.94 -1.53 0.43
N ASP A 34 -3.52 -0.34 0.89
CA ASP A 34 -3.56 0.07 2.31
C ASP A 34 -4.68 1.08 2.52
N LEU A 35 -5.75 0.67 3.21
CA LEU A 35 -6.90 1.51 3.53
C LEU A 35 -6.61 2.53 4.64
N GLY A 36 -5.42 2.52 5.23
CA GLY A 36 -5.02 3.38 6.34
C GLY A 36 -5.46 2.87 7.72
N GLU A 37 -6.62 2.22 7.80
CA GLU A 37 -7.15 1.57 8.99
C GLU A 37 -7.94 0.28 8.64
N PRO A 38 -8.22 -0.61 9.61
CA PRO A 38 -9.03 -1.81 9.36
C PRO A 38 -10.50 -1.45 9.07
N SER A 39 -10.87 -1.47 7.80
CA SER A 39 -12.15 -0.89 7.33
C SER A 39 -13.11 -1.89 6.70
N ILE A 40 -12.61 -2.81 5.88
CA ILE A 40 -13.43 -3.81 5.19
C ILE A 40 -13.32 -5.18 5.84
N GLU A 41 -14.36 -6.00 5.76
CA GLU A 41 -14.30 -7.39 6.23
C GLU A 41 -13.56 -8.27 5.21
N CYS A 42 -12.72 -9.18 5.68
CA CYS A 42 -12.08 -10.17 4.82
C CYS A 42 -13.15 -11.07 4.19
N GLU A 43 -13.29 -11.02 2.86
CA GLU A 43 -14.36 -11.73 2.17
C GLU A 43 -14.20 -13.25 2.17
N MET A 44 -13.01 -13.79 2.47
CA MET A 44 -12.81 -15.24 2.51
C MET A 44 -13.17 -15.84 3.88
N CYS A 45 -12.64 -15.29 4.98
CA CYS A 45 -12.93 -15.82 6.32
C CYS A 45 -14.14 -15.17 7.00
N GLU A 46 -14.59 -14.00 6.53
CA GLU A 46 -15.77 -13.28 7.03
C GLU A 46 -15.77 -13.12 8.55
N SER A 47 -14.58 -12.87 9.12
CA SER A 47 -14.35 -12.95 10.57
C SER A 47 -13.56 -11.78 11.14
N GLN A 48 -12.96 -10.94 10.31
CA GLN A 48 -12.18 -9.79 10.75
C GLN A 48 -12.18 -8.65 9.74
N LYS A 49 -12.05 -7.43 10.26
CA LYS A 49 -11.75 -6.26 9.45
C LYS A 49 -10.27 -6.21 9.10
N ILE A 50 -9.96 -5.92 7.85
CA ILE A 50 -8.61 -5.85 7.29
C ILE A 50 -8.28 -4.42 6.85
N ARG A 51 -7.00 -4.08 6.97
CA ARG A 51 -6.44 -2.80 6.53
C ARG A 51 -5.68 -2.94 5.21
N PHE A 52 -4.87 -3.99 5.11
CA PHE A 52 -4.09 -4.31 3.91
C PHE A 52 -4.88 -5.34 3.12
N VAL A 53 -5.41 -4.91 1.99
CA VAL A 53 -6.36 -5.67 1.17
C VAL A 53 -5.60 -6.33 0.05
N HIS A 54 -5.66 -7.64 -0.02
CA HIS A 54 -5.18 -8.40 -1.17
C HIS A 54 -6.37 -8.66 -2.10
N TYR A 55 -6.27 -8.21 -3.35
CA TYR A 55 -7.26 -8.48 -4.38
C TYR A 55 -6.91 -9.81 -5.05
N MET A 56 -7.69 -10.84 -4.74
CA MET A 56 -7.44 -12.21 -5.19
C MET A 56 -8.38 -12.58 -6.32
N LYS A 57 -7.83 -13.14 -7.40
CA LYS A 57 -8.57 -13.60 -8.58
C LYS A 57 -8.42 -15.10 -8.78
N HIS A 58 -9.48 -15.77 -9.21
CA HIS A 58 -9.43 -17.18 -9.62
C HIS A 58 -10.19 -17.38 -10.94
N PRO A 59 -9.66 -18.15 -11.92
CA PRO A 59 -10.33 -18.37 -13.21
C PRO A 59 -11.74 -18.97 -13.09
N GLU A 60 -11.95 -19.83 -12.10
CA GLU A 60 -13.22 -20.51 -11.85
C GLU A 60 -14.18 -19.70 -10.93
N TYR A 61 -13.77 -18.53 -10.44
CA TYR A 61 -14.63 -17.68 -9.61
C TYR A 61 -15.20 -16.54 -10.43
N GLN A 62 -16.46 -16.68 -10.87
CA GLN A 62 -17.12 -15.74 -11.79
C GLN A 62 -18.18 -14.85 -11.10
N ASN A 63 -18.23 -14.84 -9.77
CA ASN A 63 -19.19 -14.02 -9.04
C ASN A 63 -18.73 -12.55 -9.03
N GLY A 64 -19.62 -11.62 -9.38
CA GLY A 64 -19.33 -10.19 -9.35
C GLY A 64 -18.26 -9.77 -10.36
N ASP A 65 -17.23 -9.06 -9.89
CA ASP A 65 -16.05 -8.66 -10.66
C ASP A 65 -14.97 -9.77 -10.74
N GLY A 66 -15.22 -10.94 -10.15
CA GLY A 66 -14.30 -12.07 -10.11
C GLY A 66 -13.13 -11.87 -9.14
N LEU A 67 -13.20 -10.89 -8.24
CA LEU A 67 -12.20 -10.62 -7.21
C LEU A 67 -12.75 -10.92 -5.82
N LEU A 68 -11.84 -11.29 -4.91
CA LEU A 68 -12.08 -11.30 -3.48
C LEU A 68 -11.08 -10.39 -2.77
N GLN A 69 -11.59 -9.54 -1.88
CA GLN A 69 -10.84 -8.66 -1.00
C GLN A 69 -10.56 -9.37 0.32
N VAL A 70 -9.31 -9.80 0.52
CA VAL A 70 -8.96 -10.66 1.65
C VAL A 70 -7.74 -10.15 2.40
N GLY A 71 -7.61 -10.60 3.66
CA GLY A 71 -6.42 -10.32 4.45
C GLY A 71 -5.23 -11.19 4.08
N CYS A 72 -4.03 -10.80 4.51
CA CYS A 72 -2.76 -11.45 4.19
C CYS A 72 -2.78 -12.97 4.38
N ILE A 73 -3.27 -13.47 5.52
CA ILE A 73 -3.27 -14.92 5.77
C ILE A 73 -4.20 -15.66 4.82
N CYS A 74 -5.43 -15.16 4.61
CA CYS A 74 -6.35 -15.77 3.64
C CYS A 74 -5.76 -15.77 2.23
N ALA A 75 -5.19 -14.65 1.77
CA ALA A 75 -4.51 -14.55 0.48
C ALA A 75 -3.40 -15.60 0.33
N GLY A 76 -2.53 -15.72 1.35
CA GLY A 76 -1.42 -16.68 1.33
C GLY A 76 -1.89 -18.13 1.25
N HIS A 77 -2.97 -18.47 1.96
CA HIS A 77 -3.58 -19.78 1.83
C HIS A 77 -4.23 -19.97 0.45
N MET A 78 -4.92 -18.98 -0.09
CA MET A 78 -5.60 -19.05 -1.40
C MET A 78 -4.62 -19.19 -2.57
N GLU A 79 -3.48 -18.50 -2.55
CA GLU A 79 -2.44 -18.61 -3.58
C GLU A 79 -1.47 -19.78 -3.34
N GLY A 80 -1.49 -20.37 -2.14
CA GLY A 80 -0.61 -21.47 -1.77
C GLY A 80 0.80 -21.03 -1.33
N ASP A 81 1.04 -19.71 -1.21
CA ASP A 81 2.31 -19.13 -0.79
C ASP A 81 2.11 -18.07 0.31
N LEU A 82 2.13 -18.52 1.56
CA LEU A 82 1.99 -17.62 2.70
C LEU A 82 3.17 -16.64 2.84
N SER A 83 4.36 -17.03 2.38
CA SER A 83 5.56 -16.20 2.46
C SER A 83 5.46 -15.01 1.50
N ALA A 84 5.02 -15.25 0.26
CA ALA A 84 4.77 -14.20 -0.72
C ALA A 84 3.72 -13.19 -0.24
N SER A 85 2.58 -13.66 0.28
CA SER A 85 1.56 -12.78 0.86
C SER A 85 2.10 -11.94 2.02
N ARG A 86 2.84 -12.55 2.96
CA ARG A 86 3.46 -11.82 4.09
C ARG A 86 4.48 -10.80 3.62
N ALA A 87 5.26 -11.10 2.58
CA ALA A 87 6.23 -10.17 2.02
C ALA A 87 5.54 -8.94 1.41
N ARG A 88 4.44 -9.11 0.68
CA ARG A 88 3.64 -8.00 0.13
C ARG A 88 3.09 -7.11 1.25
N GLU A 89 2.47 -7.70 2.27
CA GLU A 89 1.93 -6.92 3.40
C GLU A 89 3.04 -6.22 4.20
N ALA A 90 4.19 -6.88 4.42
CA ALA A 90 5.34 -6.28 5.10
C ALA A 90 5.87 -5.06 4.33
N SER A 91 5.91 -5.13 3.00
CA SER A 91 6.26 -3.99 2.14
C SER A 91 5.30 -2.81 2.35
N MET A 92 3.99 -3.07 2.38
CA MET A 92 2.96 -2.04 2.62
C MET A 92 3.07 -1.43 4.02
N LYS A 93 3.26 -2.24 5.07
CA LYS A 93 3.51 -1.77 6.45
C LYS A 93 4.75 -0.89 6.53
N SER A 94 5.83 -1.29 5.87
CA SER A 94 7.07 -0.51 5.79
C SER A 94 6.84 0.82 5.10
N ARG A 95 6.15 0.82 3.96
CA ARG A 95 5.75 2.03 3.22
C ARG A 95 4.93 2.98 4.09
N ALA A 96 3.85 2.50 4.72
CA ALA A 96 3.00 3.30 5.58
C ALA A 96 3.80 3.93 6.75
N SER A 97 4.68 3.14 7.34
CA SER A 97 5.58 3.60 8.42
C SER A 97 6.56 4.68 7.94
N LYS A 98 7.15 4.52 6.75
CA LYS A 98 8.04 5.53 6.13
C LYS A 98 7.26 6.81 5.83
N ARG A 99 6.06 6.69 5.26
CA ARG A 99 5.17 7.82 4.95
C ARG A 99 4.83 8.63 6.20
N LYS A 100 4.47 7.97 7.31
CA LYS A 100 4.16 8.61 8.60
C LYS A 100 5.32 9.46 9.14
N ARG A 101 6.56 9.02 8.93
CA ARG A 101 7.77 9.73 9.40
C ARG A 101 8.32 10.72 8.37
N TRP A 102 7.77 10.77 7.16
CA TRP A 102 8.39 11.45 6.03
C TRP A 102 8.55 12.96 6.24
N THR A 103 7.50 13.61 6.77
CA THR A 103 7.49 15.07 6.97
C THR A 103 8.45 15.53 8.06
N SER A 104 8.72 14.68 9.05
CA SER A 104 9.60 14.93 10.20
C SER A 104 11.06 14.50 10.00
N ARG A 105 11.42 13.93 8.84
CA ARG A 105 12.83 13.65 8.52
C ARG A 105 13.66 14.94 8.51
N ALA A 106 14.97 14.81 8.65
CA ALA A 106 15.89 15.94 8.49
C ALA A 106 15.96 16.38 7.02
N TRP A 107 15.12 17.34 6.64
CA TRP A 107 15.19 18.03 5.36
C TRP A 107 16.31 19.09 5.41
N LYS A 108 17.17 19.09 4.40
CA LYS A 108 18.16 20.16 4.20
C LYS A 108 17.50 21.38 3.58
N THR A 109 18.13 22.53 3.70
CA THR A 109 17.75 23.74 2.99
C THR A 109 18.70 23.92 1.82
N SER A 110 18.17 24.09 0.61
CA SER A 110 18.96 24.42 -0.59
C SER A 110 19.45 25.87 -0.57
N SER A 111 20.37 26.23 -1.47
CA SER A 111 20.85 27.62 -1.64
C SER A 111 19.71 28.63 -1.84
N ASN A 112 18.61 28.20 -2.46
CA ASN A 112 17.45 29.03 -2.76
C ASN A 112 16.39 28.98 -1.64
N GLY A 113 16.75 28.49 -0.44
CA GLY A 113 15.84 28.40 0.71
C GLY A 113 14.83 27.24 0.66
N ASN A 114 14.85 26.43 -0.39
CA ASN A 114 13.86 25.36 -0.58
C ASN A 114 14.23 24.08 0.21
N PRO A 115 13.28 23.47 0.94
CA PRO A 115 13.45 22.16 1.56
C PRO A 115 13.85 21.08 0.55
N LEU A 116 14.85 20.29 0.90
CA LEU A 116 15.45 19.27 0.06
C LEU A 116 15.81 18.02 0.85
N ILE A 117 15.55 16.85 0.27
CA ILE A 117 16.04 15.57 0.79
C ILE A 117 16.48 14.66 -0.36
N LYS A 118 17.43 13.77 -0.08
CA LYS A 118 17.75 12.64 -0.96
C LYS A 118 17.22 11.36 -0.31
N ALA A 119 16.41 10.59 -1.03
CA ALA A 119 15.89 9.31 -0.57
C ALA A 119 15.61 8.38 -1.74
N ASP A 120 15.87 7.08 -1.54
CA ASP A 120 15.57 6.01 -2.50
C ASP A 120 16.13 6.27 -3.91
N GLY A 121 17.31 6.90 -4.00
CA GLY A 121 17.96 7.27 -5.27
C GLY A 121 17.50 8.60 -5.89
N TYR A 122 16.50 9.27 -5.30
CA TYR A 122 15.93 10.50 -5.82
C TYR A 122 16.35 11.73 -5.02
N ARG A 123 16.47 12.88 -5.71
CA ARG A 123 16.55 14.21 -5.09
C ARG A 123 15.17 14.86 -5.11
N ILE A 124 14.64 15.13 -3.93
CA ILE A 124 13.33 15.76 -3.74
C ILE A 124 13.54 17.20 -3.31
N THR A 125 12.93 18.14 -4.01
CA THR A 125 12.92 19.56 -3.61
C THR A 125 11.48 20.05 -3.54
N ILE A 126 11.10 20.64 -2.40
CA ILE A 126 9.80 21.29 -2.20
C ILE A 126 10.01 22.79 -2.33
N TYR A 127 9.15 23.47 -3.10
CA TYR A 127 9.30 24.89 -3.36
C TYR A 127 7.93 25.58 -3.38
N ARG A 128 7.95 26.88 -3.13
CA ARG A 128 6.74 27.71 -3.11
C ARG A 128 6.38 28.17 -4.52
N ARG A 129 5.08 28.19 -4.81
CA ARG A 129 4.44 28.82 -5.98
C ARG A 129 3.43 29.88 -5.49
N ALA A 130 2.86 30.67 -6.40
CA ALA A 130 1.95 31.77 -6.06
C ALA A 130 0.76 31.34 -5.18
N ASP A 131 0.23 30.14 -5.43
CA ASP A 131 -1.01 29.59 -4.86
C ASP A 131 -0.76 28.29 -4.06
N GLY A 132 0.47 28.06 -3.60
CA GLY A 132 0.76 26.94 -2.70
C GLY A 132 2.18 26.40 -2.82
N TRP A 133 2.30 25.09 -2.67
CA TRP A 133 3.55 24.35 -2.65
C TRP A 133 3.59 23.34 -3.79
N ALA A 134 4.77 23.12 -4.35
CA ALA A 134 5.00 22.09 -5.35
C ALA A 134 6.29 21.33 -5.04
N TRP A 135 6.47 20.21 -5.72
CA TRP A 135 7.65 19.38 -5.58
C TRP A 135 8.28 19.10 -6.94
N THR A 136 9.58 18.78 -6.89
CA THR A 136 10.32 18.13 -7.95
C THR A 136 10.96 16.86 -7.40
N VAL A 137 10.97 15.81 -8.20
CA VAL A 137 11.67 14.54 -7.94
C VAL A 137 12.62 14.33 -9.10
N GLY A 138 13.90 14.58 -8.87
CA GLY A 138 14.95 14.29 -9.85
C GLY A 138 15.50 12.89 -9.64
N ALA A 139 15.58 12.10 -10.69
CA ALA A 139 16.43 10.91 -10.71
C ALA A 139 17.90 11.34 -10.87
N GLY A 140 18.84 10.44 -10.62
CA GLY A 140 20.29 10.72 -10.71
C GLY A 140 20.79 11.02 -12.13
N ASP A 141 19.89 10.98 -13.12
CA ASP A 141 20.09 11.33 -14.52
C ASP A 141 19.49 12.72 -14.82
N SER A 142 19.24 13.03 -16.11
CA SER A 142 18.55 14.26 -16.53
C SER A 142 17.04 14.23 -16.34
N THR A 143 16.47 13.14 -15.80
CA THR A 143 15.02 12.97 -15.65
C THR A 143 14.52 13.67 -14.39
N ALA A 144 13.52 14.54 -14.55
CA ALA A 144 12.86 15.21 -13.44
C ALA A 144 11.34 15.13 -13.58
N TYR A 145 10.69 14.73 -12.49
CA TYR A 145 9.25 14.73 -12.35
C TYR A 145 8.81 15.96 -11.55
N HIS A 146 7.68 16.54 -11.95
CA HIS A 146 7.14 17.75 -11.34
C HIS A 146 5.73 17.50 -10.81
N ALA A 147 5.40 18.17 -9.72
CA ALA A 147 4.03 18.22 -9.23
C ALA A 147 3.09 18.75 -10.32
N ARG A 148 2.04 17.97 -10.63
CA ARG A 148 0.99 18.34 -11.60
C ARG A 148 0.11 19.51 -11.14
N GLY A 149 0.08 19.76 -9.84
CA GLY A 149 -0.70 20.84 -9.22
C GLY A 149 -0.06 21.32 -7.92
N ASN A 150 -0.73 22.25 -7.26
CA ASN A 150 -0.24 22.89 -6.06
C ASN A 150 -0.91 22.32 -4.81
N PHE A 151 -0.14 22.23 -3.74
CA PHE A 151 -0.58 21.73 -2.44
C PHE A 151 -0.71 22.89 -1.46
N LYS A 152 -1.77 22.86 -0.64
CA LYS A 152 -2.05 23.93 0.34
C LYS A 152 -0.96 24.06 1.40
N THR A 153 -0.31 22.97 1.77
CA THR A 153 0.73 22.94 2.80
C THR A 153 2.02 22.31 2.30
N ILE A 154 3.13 22.71 2.90
CA ILE A 154 4.46 22.12 2.66
C ILE A 154 4.46 20.61 2.92
N ASP A 155 3.79 20.16 3.98
CA ASP A 155 3.75 18.74 4.35
C ASP A 155 2.90 17.92 3.37
N ALA A 156 1.82 18.48 2.84
CA ALA A 156 1.07 17.84 1.75
C ALA A 156 1.94 17.68 0.49
N ALA A 157 2.75 18.70 0.13
CA ALA A 157 3.69 18.59 -0.98
C ALA A 157 4.79 17.54 -0.71
N LYS A 158 5.34 17.48 0.51
CA LYS A 158 6.31 16.45 0.92
C LYS A 158 5.71 15.05 0.78
N LEU A 159 4.52 14.82 1.33
CA LEU A 159 3.84 13.52 1.26
C LEU A 159 3.51 13.12 -0.18
N ALA A 160 3.04 14.06 -1.00
CA ALA A 160 2.77 13.80 -2.41
C ALA A 160 4.05 13.41 -3.19
N ALA A 161 5.19 14.02 -2.87
CA ALA A 161 6.48 13.64 -3.45
C ALA A 161 6.89 12.21 -3.02
N PHE A 162 6.66 11.83 -1.76
CA PHE A 162 6.88 10.46 -1.28
C PHE A 162 5.98 9.46 -2.01
N ASP A 163 4.70 9.78 -2.14
CA ASP A 163 3.73 8.92 -2.83
C ASP A 163 4.10 8.75 -4.31
N HIS A 164 4.66 9.79 -4.95
CA HIS A 164 5.17 9.71 -6.31
C HIS A 164 6.42 8.83 -6.42
N ILE A 165 7.42 9.00 -5.55
CA ILE A 165 8.61 8.12 -5.53
C ILE A 165 8.21 6.68 -5.35
N THR A 166 7.25 6.42 -4.46
CA THR A 166 6.85 5.04 -4.21
C THR A 166 6.15 4.40 -5.41
N LYS A 167 5.45 5.19 -6.25
CA LYS A 167 4.91 4.73 -7.52
C LYS A 167 5.97 4.46 -8.59
N LEU A 168 7.12 5.14 -8.53
CA LEU A 168 8.25 4.89 -9.43
C LEU A 168 9.03 3.62 -9.07
N LEU A 169 8.87 3.13 -7.84
CA LEU A 169 9.58 1.95 -7.32
C LEU A 169 8.71 0.70 -7.25
N SER A 170 7.43 0.81 -7.62
CA SER A 170 6.46 -0.28 -7.64
C SER A 170 6.28 -0.82 -9.06
#